data_AF-A0A183JU14-F1
#
_entry.id   AF-A0A183JU14-F1
#
_cell.length_a   1.000
_cell.length_b   1.000
_cell.length_c   1.000
_cell.angle_alpha   90.00
_cell.angle_beta   90.00
_cell.angle_gamma   90.00
#
_symmetry.space_group_name_H-M   'P 1'
#
loop_
_entity.id
_entity.type
_entity.pdbx_description
1 polymer ?
#
loop_
_entity_poly.entity_id
_entity_poly.type
_entity_poly.pdbx_seq_one_letter_code
_entity_poly.pdbx_strand_id
1 'polypeptide(L)'
;MDWKERHLIKIPKQGDSSRCENYIGITLLSVPGKVLNRVLLNQMKDAVDAQLRDQQAGFRKDRSCTDHIATRWIIVEQPVEWSPSLYTNSIDY
;
A
#
# COMPACT_ATOMS: atom_id res chain seq x y z
N MET A 1 10.91 -0.39 30.47
CA MET A 1 10.34 -0.09 29.14
C MET A 1 8.88 -0.53 29.15
N ASP A 2 7.95 0.42 29.10
CA ASP A 2 6.53 0.10 28.96
C ASP A 2 6.29 -0.42 27.53
N TRP A 3 5.59 -1.53 27.36
CA TRP A 3 5.31 -2.10 26.04
C TRP A 3 4.39 -1.21 25.19
N LYS A 4 3.71 -0.26 25.84
CA LYS A 4 2.88 0.78 25.22
C LYS A 4 3.70 1.90 24.58
N GLU A 5 4.97 2.04 24.94
CA GLU A 5 5.83 3.09 24.42
C GLU A 5 6.19 2.83 22.96
N ARG A 6 6.08 3.87 22.12
CA ARG A 6 6.30 3.81 20.68
C ARG A 6 7.41 4.78 20.29
N HIS A 7 8.29 4.36 19.39
CA HIS A 7 9.44 5.16 18.98
C HIS A 7 9.20 5.74 17.59
N LEU A 8 9.16 7.06 17.45
CA LEU A 8 9.06 7.74 16.16
C LEU A 8 10.45 7.90 15.55
N ILE A 9 10.64 7.36 14.35
CA ILE A 9 11.87 7.50 13.56
C ILE A 9 11.55 8.23 12.26
N LYS A 10 12.41 9.16 11.87
CA LYS A 10 12.32 9.85 10.58
C LYS A 10 13.18 9.12 9.57
N ILE A 11 12.58 8.68 8.46
CA ILE A 11 13.29 8.09 7.32
C ILE A 11 13.32 9.12 6.19
N PRO A 12 14.49 9.44 5.62
CA PRO A 12 14.58 10.33 4.47
C PRO A 12 13.94 9.69 3.23
N LYS A 13 13.11 10.47 2.53
CA LYS A 13 12.65 10.23 1.17
C LYS A 13 13.71 10.69 0.17
N GLN A 14 13.53 10.28 -1.07
CA GLN A 14 14.27 10.84 -2.19
C GLN A 14 14.00 12.35 -2.30
N GLY A 15 15.05 13.14 -2.45
CA GLY A 15 15.00 14.61 -2.51
C GLY A 15 16.08 15.26 -1.67
N ASP A 16 15.97 16.57 -1.46
CA ASP A 16 16.89 17.35 -0.62
C ASP A 16 16.68 17.04 0.87
N SER A 17 17.69 16.50 1.53
CA SER A 17 17.67 16.14 2.95
C SER A 17 17.58 17.33 3.91
N SER A 18 17.78 18.56 3.42
CA SER A 18 17.62 19.79 4.21
C SER A 18 16.15 20.14 4.47
N ARG A 19 15.23 19.65 3.63
CA ARG A 19 13.79 19.94 3.71
C ARG A 19 13.08 18.91 4.58
N CYS A 20 12.38 19.36 5.62
CA CYS A 20 11.60 18.50 6.52
C CYS A 20 10.52 17.66 5.79
N GLU A 21 9.99 18.17 4.68
CA GLU A 21 8.98 17.52 3.82
C GLU A 21 9.46 16.20 3.23
N ASN A 22 10.78 16.09 3.05
CA ASN A 22 11.45 14.92 2.50
C ASN A 22 11.74 13.86 3.57
N TYR A 23 11.03 13.88 4.70
CA TYR A 23 11.09 12.81 5.70
C TYR A 23 9.72 12.17 5.90
N ILE A 24 9.70 10.85 6.10
CA ILE A 24 8.53 10.10 6.58
C ILE A 24 8.76 9.71 8.03
N GLY A 25 7.80 10.01 8.89
CA GLY A 25 7.76 9.45 10.24
C GLY A 25 7.25 8.02 10.20
N ILE A 26 8.06 7.06 10.66
CA ILE A 26 7.61 5.71 10.96
C ILE A 26 7.58 5.49 12.46
N THR A 27 6.57 4.77 12.93
CA THR A 27 6.45 4.42 14.35
C THR A 27 6.88 2.97 14.56
N LEU A 28 7.94 2.77 15.35
CA LEU A 28 8.36 1.44 15.76
C LEU A 28 7.61 1.01 17.02
N LEU A 29 7.03 -0.18 16.92
CA LEU A 29 6.37 -0.87 18.02
C LEU A 29 7.37 -1.76 18.76
N SER A 30 7.15 -1.90 20.07
CA SER A 30 7.79 -2.93 20.89
C SER A 30 7.49 -4.33 20.33
N VAL A 31 8.34 -5.31 20.67
CA VAL A 31 8.13 -6.71 20.23
C VAL A 31 6.74 -7.23 20.64
N PRO A 32 6.26 -7.05 21.88
CA PRO A 32 4.89 -7.42 22.25
C PRO A 32 3.82 -6.69 21.42
N GLY A 33 4.02 -5.40 21.13
CA GLY A 33 3.10 -4.63 20.29
C GLY A 33 3.00 -5.16 18.84
N LYS A 34 4.12 -5.61 18.26
CA LYS A 34 4.13 -6.26 16.93
C LYS A 34 3.36 -7.58 16.95
N VAL A 35 3.55 -8.40 17.99
CA VAL A 35 2.83 -9.67 18.15
C VAL A 35 1.33 -9.43 18.28
N LEU A 36 0.92 -8.49 19.13
CA LEU A 36 -0.50 -8.12 19.28
C LEU A 36 -1.11 -7.65 17.96
N ASN A 37 -0.43 -6.75 17.24
CA ASN A 37 -0.89 -6.29 15.94
C ASN A 37 -1.02 -7.43 14.91
N ARG A 38 -0.13 -8.43 14.94
CA ARG A 38 -0.22 -9.59 14.05
C ARG A 38 -1.45 -10.44 14.38
N VAL A 39 -1.77 -10.62 15.66
CA VAL A 39 -2.99 -11.33 16.09
C VAL A 39 -4.24 -10.61 15.59
N LEU A 40 -4.32 -9.29 15.82
CA LEU A 40 -5.45 -8.46 15.36
C LEU A 40 -5.60 -8.49 13.83
N LEU A 41 -4.49 -8.34 13.10
CA LEU A 41 -4.50 -8.44 11.63
C LEU A 41 -5.03 -9.79 11.17
N ASN A 42 -4.57 -10.89 11.76
CA ASN A 42 -5.01 -12.24 11.39
C ASN A 42 -6.50 -12.48 11.67
N GLN A 43 -7.07 -11.81 12.68
CA GLN A 43 -8.50 -11.90 12.99
C GLN A 43 -9.37 -11.12 11.99
N MET A 44 -8.89 -9.96 11.54
CA MET A 44 -9.69 -9.06 10.69
C MET A 44 -9.48 -9.28 9.19
N LYS A 45 -8.33 -9.83 8.78
CA LYS A 45 -7.91 -9.85 7.36
C LYS A 45 -8.97 -10.43 6.43
N ASP A 46 -9.60 -11.56 6.78
CA ASP A 46 -10.50 -12.26 5.86
C ASP A 46 -11.83 -11.50 5.70
N ALA A 47 -12.31 -10.90 6.80
CA ALA A 47 -13.52 -10.06 6.79
C ALA A 47 -13.31 -8.74 6.02
N VAL A 48 -12.12 -8.16 6.10
CA VAL A 48 -11.75 -6.96 5.32
C VAL A 48 -11.58 -7.33 3.86
N ASP A 49 -10.85 -8.42 3.56
CA ASP A 49 -10.56 -8.87 2.20
C ASP A 49 -11.84 -9.18 1.41
N ALA A 50 -12.86 -9.74 2.08
CA ALA A 50 -14.19 -9.98 1.50
C ALA A 50 -14.96 -8.70 1.11
N GLN A 51 -14.64 -7.55 1.71
CA GLN A 51 -15.27 -6.26 1.40
C GLN A 51 -14.48 -5.43 0.38
N LEU A 52 -13.21 -5.75 0.15
CA LEU A 52 -12.35 -5.04 -0.80
C LEU A 52 -12.68 -5.40 -2.24
N ARG A 53 -12.70 -4.39 -3.11
CA ARG A 53 -12.88 -4.58 -4.56
C ARG A 53 -11.78 -5.45 -5.15
N ASP A 54 -12.12 -6.20 -6.19
CA ASP A 54 -11.16 -7.04 -6.90
C ASP A 54 -10.05 -6.27 -7.62
N GLN A 55 -10.29 -5.00 -7.95
CA GLN A 55 -9.25 -4.16 -8.54
C GLN A 55 -8.21 -3.72 -7.50
N GLN A 56 -8.53 -3.71 -6.20
CA GLN A 56 -7.58 -3.27 -5.17
C GLN A 56 -6.48 -4.33 -4.99
N ALA A 57 -5.24 -3.99 -5.31
CA ALA A 57 -4.09 -4.90 -5.18
C ALA A 57 -3.26 -4.65 -3.91
N GLY A 58 -3.25 -3.42 -3.40
CA GLY A 58 -2.44 -3.04 -2.25
C GLY A 58 -2.81 -3.82 -0.99
N PHE A 59 -1.80 -4.36 -0.30
CA PHE A 59 -1.91 -5.06 0.99
C PHE A 59 -2.81 -6.32 0.98
N ARG A 60 -3.08 -6.91 -0.18
CA ARG A 60 -3.84 -8.17 -0.30
C ARG A 60 -2.90 -9.35 -0.50
N LYS A 61 -3.32 -10.52 -0.02
CA LYS A 61 -2.62 -11.78 -0.25
C LYS A 61 -2.66 -12.11 -1.75
N ASP A 62 -1.58 -12.67 -2.27
CA ASP A 62 -1.48 -13.16 -3.65
C ASP A 62 -1.71 -12.09 -4.73
N ARG A 63 -1.51 -10.80 -4.41
CA ARG A 63 -1.57 -9.67 -5.35
C ARG A 63 -0.33 -8.82 -5.23
N SER A 64 0.33 -8.51 -6.35
CA SER A 64 1.52 -7.65 -6.37
C SER A 64 1.28 -6.34 -7.13
N CYS A 65 2.16 -5.36 -6.89
CA CYS A 65 2.19 -4.12 -7.68
C CYS A 65 2.45 -4.43 -9.17
N THR A 66 3.32 -5.41 -9.45
CA THR A 66 3.67 -5.83 -10.80
C THR A 66 2.46 -6.38 -11.55
N ASP A 67 1.63 -7.22 -10.91
CA ASP A 67 0.42 -7.77 -11.53
C ASP A 67 -0.56 -6.66 -11.91
N HIS A 68 -0.69 -5.64 -11.05
CA HIS A 68 -1.58 -4.52 -11.28
C HIS A 68 -1.04 -3.61 -12.41
N ILE A 69 0.27 -3.39 -12.47
CA ILE A 69 0.92 -2.67 -13.58
C ILE A 69 0.67 -3.42 -14.88
N ALA A 70 0.94 -4.73 -14.93
CA ALA A 70 0.70 -5.56 -16.11
C ALA A 70 -0.76 -5.54 -16.57
N THR A 71 -1.70 -5.63 -15.63
CA THR A 71 -3.14 -5.50 -15.91
C THR A 71 -3.47 -4.15 -16.54
N ARG A 72 -2.89 -3.05 -16.02
CA ARG A 72 -3.07 -1.72 -16.60
C ARG A 72 -2.49 -1.62 -18.01
N TRP A 73 -1.31 -2.19 -18.27
CA TRP A 73 -0.72 -2.25 -19.61
C TRP A 73 -1.66 -2.95 -20.60
N ILE A 74 -2.18 -4.13 -20.25
CA ILE A 74 -3.11 -4.88 -21.10
C ILE A 74 -4.36 -4.06 -21.43
N ILE A 75 -4.94 -3.37 -20.44
CA ILE A 75 -6.13 -2.51 -20.64
C ILE A 75 -5.82 -1.33 -21.57
N VAL A 76 -4.63 -0.74 -21.45
CA VAL A 76 -4.21 0.39 -22.29
C VAL A 76 -3.89 -0.04 -23.72
N GLU A 77 -3.40 -1.26 -23.92
CA GLU A 77 -3.04 -1.80 -25.23
C GLU A 77 -4.24 -2.38 -26.01
N GLN A 78 -5.24 -2.93 -25.34
CA GLN A 78 -6.45 -3.49 -25.98
C GLN A 78 -7.11 -2.53 -27.01
N PRO A 79 -7.29 -1.22 -26.73
CA PRO A 79 -7.82 -0.26 -27.69
C PRO A 79 -7.08 -0.18 -29.02
N VAL A 80 -5.76 -0.42 -29.02
CA VAL A 80 -4.94 -0.41 -30.24
C VAL A 80 -5.34 -1.53 -31.19
N GLU A 81 -5.74 -2.67 -30.65
CA GLU A 81 -6.13 -3.84 -31.42
C GLU A 81 -7.61 -3.80 -31.85
N TRP A 82 -8.51 -3.25 -31.01
CA TRP A 82 -9.97 -3.33 -31.23
C TRP A 82 -10.63 -1.99 -31.61
N SER A 83 -9.89 -0.89 -31.66
CA SER A 83 -10.38 0.49 -31.95
C SER A 83 -11.49 1.11 -31.05
N PRO A 84 -11.74 0.73 -29.77
CA PRO A 84 -12.51 1.57 -28.86
C PRO A 84 -11.72 2.81 -28.41
N SER A 85 -12.39 3.93 -28.13
CA SER A 85 -11.74 5.07 -27.46
C SER A 85 -11.53 4.78 -25.97
N LEU A 86 -10.31 5.04 -25.45
CA LEU A 86 -9.97 4.88 -24.03
C LEU A 86 -9.58 6.23 -23.42
N TYR A 87 -10.13 6.53 -22.25
CA TYR A 87 -9.75 7.67 -21.42
C TYR A 87 -9.21 7.17 -20.08
N THR A 88 -8.11 7.72 -19.61
CA THR A 88 -7.49 7.37 -18.32
C THR A 88 -7.47 8.57 -17.39
N ASN A 89 -7.70 8.34 -16.09
CA ASN A 89 -7.63 9.37 -15.05
C ASN A 89 -6.77 8.85 -13.89
N SER A 90 -5.87 9.68 -13.38
CA SER A 90 -5.07 9.39 -12.20
C SER A 90 -5.57 10.23 -11.05
N ILE A 91 -5.98 9.58 -9.96
CA ILE A 91 -6.51 10.22 -8.77
C ILE A 91 -5.60 9.85 -7.60
N ASP A 92 -5.02 10.86 -6.98
CA ASP A 92 -4.26 10.74 -5.74
C ASP A 92 -5.10 11.32 -4.59
N TYR A 93 -5.16 10.61 -3.46
CA TYR A 93 -5.89 10.99 -2.25
C TYR A 93 -4.94 11.47 -1.14
#